data_AF-A0A2S4N9D6-F1
#
_entry.id   AF-A0A2S4N9D6-F1
#
_cell.length_a   1.000
_cell.length_b   1.000
_cell.length_c   1.000
_cell.angle_alpha   90.00
_cell.angle_beta   90.00
_cell.angle_gamma   90.00
#
_symmetry.space_group_name_H-M   'P 1'
#
loop_
_entity.id
_entity.type
_entity.pdbx_description
1 polymer ?
#
loop_
_entity_poly.entity_id
_entity_poly.type
_entity_poly.pdbx_seq_one_letter_code
_entity_poly.pdbx_strand_id
1 'polypeptide(L)'
;MKKINKECFEFFREKDLKHYSKIVNQYFKRSSRFVFVLFLTSCSVQNLINKEEFKKIPKTAQFQFYDKLDTLETPCNDKVYTRSFMKTLSNNTTINYSKPIEAHIVENQLYIKFYDNQNKFHVLNFFGKRQGKRFIFYINYETISFPFLFISKEMTKFTIQIPNNSSILFQMNSTNEGAVLLFGAGNSYGEEYIFKTINHD
;
A
#
# COMPACT_ATOMS: atom_id res chain seq x y z
N MET A 1 -14.75 -22.25 33.71
CA MET A 1 -13.93 -22.41 32.48
C MET A 1 -14.53 -23.53 31.63
N LYS A 2 -15.03 -23.23 30.43
CA LYS A 2 -15.50 -24.26 29.49
C LYS A 2 -14.28 -24.93 28.85
N LYS A 3 -14.13 -26.25 29.02
CA LYS A 3 -13.14 -27.05 28.28
C LYS A 3 -13.50 -27.01 26.79
N ILE A 4 -12.61 -26.45 25.98
CA ILE A 4 -12.68 -26.58 24.52
C ILE A 4 -11.98 -27.89 24.19
N ASN A 5 -12.75 -28.91 23.81
CA ASN A 5 -12.18 -30.14 23.27
C ASN A 5 -11.65 -29.83 21.87
N LYS A 6 -10.34 -29.97 21.66
CA LYS A 6 -9.74 -30.02 20.33
C LYS A 6 -9.95 -31.42 19.79
N GLU A 7 -10.95 -31.58 18.92
CA GLU A 7 -11.04 -32.77 18.07
C GLU A 7 -10.10 -32.56 16.87
N CYS A 8 -9.09 -33.42 16.74
CA CYS A 8 -8.31 -33.54 15.52
C CYS A 8 -9.06 -34.49 14.60
N PHE A 9 -9.61 -33.97 13.50
CA PHE A 9 -10.26 -34.78 12.48
C PHE A 9 -9.21 -35.37 11.55
N GLU A 10 -8.77 -36.59 11.84
CA GLU A 10 -8.09 -37.43 10.86
C GLU A 10 -9.15 -38.12 9.99
N PHE A 11 -9.03 -37.94 8.68
CA PHE A 11 -9.83 -38.53 7.58
C PHE A 11 -11.17 -37.86 7.23
N PHE A 12 -11.10 -36.90 6.29
CA PHE A 12 -12.24 -36.43 5.51
C PHE A 12 -12.64 -37.47 4.45
N ARG A 13 -13.89 -37.94 4.43
CA ARG A 13 -14.45 -38.73 3.31
C ARG A 13 -15.45 -37.91 2.50
N GLU A 14 -15.60 -38.26 1.23
CA GLU A 14 -16.45 -37.55 0.25
C GLU A 14 -17.94 -37.47 0.63
N LYS A 15 -18.42 -38.41 1.46
CA LYS A 15 -19.79 -38.40 2.01
C LYS A 15 -20.01 -37.26 3.01
N ASP A 16 -18.96 -36.81 3.70
CA ASP A 16 -19.03 -35.74 4.69
C ASP A 16 -19.17 -34.37 4.00
N LEU A 17 -18.52 -34.18 2.85
CA LEU A 17 -18.62 -32.95 2.04
C LEU A 17 -20.06 -32.64 1.62
N LYS A 18 -20.83 -33.64 1.20
CA LYS A 18 -22.25 -33.43 0.84
C LYS A 18 -23.08 -33.02 2.05
N HIS A 19 -22.85 -33.63 3.22
CA HIS A 19 -23.55 -33.30 4.44
C HIS A 19 -23.22 -31.89 4.94
N TYR A 20 -21.93 -31.54 5.00
CA TYR A 20 -21.47 -30.20 5.37
C TYR A 20 -21.92 -29.13 4.37
N SER A 21 -21.94 -29.41 3.06
CA SER A 21 -22.46 -28.45 2.08
C SER A 21 -23.94 -28.13 2.33
N LYS A 22 -24.73 -29.13 2.75
CA LYS A 22 -26.17 -28.96 3.02
C LYS A 22 -26.39 -28.12 4.28
N ILE A 23 -25.59 -28.34 5.32
CA ILE A 23 -25.60 -27.57 6.56
C ILE A 23 -25.17 -26.12 6.30
N VAL A 24 -24.04 -25.92 5.60
CA VAL A 24 -23.53 -24.59 5.24
C VAL A 24 -24.53 -23.84 4.39
N ASN A 25 -25.15 -24.50 3.41
CA ASN A 25 -26.14 -23.86 2.53
C ASN A 25 -27.43 -23.50 3.29
N GLN A 26 -27.89 -24.32 4.24
CA GLN A 26 -28.99 -23.95 5.15
C GLN A 26 -28.62 -22.78 6.06
N TYR A 27 -27.38 -22.73 6.55
CA TYR A 27 -26.88 -21.62 7.37
C TYR A 27 -26.84 -20.33 6.56
N PHE A 28 -26.27 -20.35 5.35
CA PHE A 28 -26.22 -19.20 4.43
C PHE A 28 -27.62 -18.72 4.04
N LYS A 29 -28.56 -19.64 3.77
CA LYS A 29 -29.94 -19.28 3.41
C LYS A 29 -30.68 -18.57 4.55
N ARG A 30 -30.33 -18.87 5.80
CA ARG A 30 -30.92 -18.25 7.01
C ARG A 30 -30.21 -16.97 7.46
N SER A 31 -28.90 -16.85 7.20
CA SER A 31 -28.04 -15.75 7.65
C SER A 31 -27.69 -14.72 6.57
N SER A 32 -28.07 -14.95 5.31
CA SER A 32 -27.83 -14.04 4.16
C SER A 32 -28.29 -12.60 4.41
N ARG A 33 -29.38 -12.40 5.18
CA ARG A 33 -29.86 -11.06 5.56
C ARG A 33 -28.96 -10.32 6.54
N PHE A 34 -28.21 -11.05 7.38
CA PHE A 34 -27.29 -10.46 8.37
C PHE A 34 -25.88 -10.25 7.82
N VAL A 35 -25.45 -11.12 6.90
CA VAL A 35 -24.15 -10.99 6.23
C VAL A 35 -24.07 -9.69 5.43
N PHE A 36 -25.15 -9.30 4.74
CA PHE A 36 -25.21 -8.03 4.00
C PHE A 36 -25.06 -6.79 4.90
N VAL A 37 -25.56 -6.85 6.14
CA VAL A 37 -25.46 -5.73 7.10
C VAL A 37 -24.04 -5.58 7.64
N LEU A 38 -23.32 -6.67 7.87
CA LEU A 38 -21.91 -6.63 8.31
C LEU A 38 -20.96 -6.12 7.22
N PHE A 39 -21.28 -6.34 5.94
CA PHE A 39 -20.51 -5.74 4.84
C PHE A 39 -20.69 -4.23 4.73
N LEU A 40 -21.85 -3.68 5.13
CA LEU A 40 -22.09 -2.23 5.13
C LEU A 40 -21.38 -1.50 6.29
N THR A 41 -21.11 -2.18 7.40
CA THR A 41 -20.45 -1.58 8.57
C THR A 41 -18.94 -1.78 8.60
N SER A 42 -18.37 -2.50 7.63
CA SER A 42 -16.92 -2.59 7.43
C SER A 42 -16.38 -1.31 6.76
N CYS A 43 -16.76 -0.15 7.29
CA CYS A 43 -16.13 1.12 6.98
C CYS A 43 -14.72 1.09 7.57
N SER A 44 -13.75 0.98 6.65
CA SER A 44 -12.32 1.12 6.90
C SER A 44 -12.05 2.19 7.96
N VAL A 45 -11.28 1.84 8.98
CA VAL A 45 -10.79 2.79 9.99
C VAL A 45 -9.90 3.80 9.26
N GLN A 46 -10.48 4.90 8.82
CA GLN A 46 -9.73 6.00 8.25
C GLN A 46 -8.94 6.63 9.39
N ASN A 47 -7.62 6.38 9.43
CA ASN A 47 -6.72 7.13 10.30
C ASN A 47 -6.95 8.63 10.02
N LEU A 48 -7.53 9.31 11.00
CA LEU A 48 -7.97 10.70 10.89
C LEU A 48 -6.76 11.62 11.07
N ILE A 49 -5.83 11.55 10.12
CA ILE A 49 -4.84 12.61 9.96
C ILE A 49 -5.63 13.84 9.51
N ASN A 50 -5.57 14.94 10.27
CA ASN A 50 -6.21 16.19 9.86
C ASN A 50 -5.49 16.72 8.60
N LYS A 51 -6.04 16.41 7.41
CA LYS A 51 -5.47 16.77 6.11
C LYS A 51 -5.84 18.19 5.67
N GLU A 52 -6.66 18.92 6.44
CA GLU A 52 -7.13 20.26 6.08
C GLU A 52 -6.00 21.29 6.09
N GLU A 53 -5.04 21.14 7.01
CA GLU A 53 -3.91 22.06 7.19
C GLU A 53 -2.77 21.87 6.17
N PHE A 54 -2.85 20.87 5.31
CA PHE A 54 -1.74 20.58 4.39
C PHE A 54 -1.51 21.72 3.41
N LYS A 55 -0.25 21.95 3.06
CA LYS A 55 0.13 22.98 2.09
C LYS A 55 0.03 22.45 0.67
N LYS A 56 -0.26 23.37 -0.26
CA LYS A 56 -0.28 23.06 -1.69
C LYS A 56 1.15 22.90 -2.19
N ILE A 57 1.42 21.83 -2.92
CA ILE A 57 2.72 21.61 -3.57
C ILE A 57 2.91 22.63 -4.71
N PRO A 58 4.01 23.40 -4.73
CA PRO A 58 4.29 24.36 -5.80
C PRO A 58 4.59 23.68 -7.16
N LYS A 59 4.67 24.48 -8.22
CA LYS A 59 5.04 23.99 -9.56
C LYS A 59 6.47 23.44 -9.61
N THR A 60 7.35 24.07 -8.85
CA THR A 60 8.72 23.61 -8.63
C THR A 60 8.91 23.47 -7.14
N ALA A 61 9.34 22.28 -6.70
CA ALA A 61 9.54 21.98 -5.29
C ALA A 61 10.77 21.08 -5.15
N GLN A 62 11.60 21.36 -4.15
CA GLN A 62 12.75 20.50 -3.83
C GLN A 62 12.70 20.14 -2.35
N PHE A 63 12.97 18.88 -2.06
CA PHE A 63 13.01 18.34 -0.71
C PHE A 63 14.23 17.44 -0.59
N GLN A 64 14.94 17.55 0.53
CA GLN A 64 15.98 16.61 0.89
C GLN A 64 15.59 15.92 2.20
N PHE A 65 15.78 14.62 2.29
CA PHE A 65 15.42 13.85 3.47
C PHE A 65 16.24 12.55 3.59
N TYR A 66 16.28 11.98 4.79
CA TYR A 66 16.89 10.67 5.02
C TYR A 66 15.81 9.58 5.06
N ASP A 67 15.96 8.58 4.19
CA ASP A 67 15.22 7.33 4.31
C ASP A 67 15.93 6.39 5.28
N LYS A 68 15.20 5.45 5.86
CA LYS A 68 15.72 4.48 6.82
C LYS A 68 15.25 3.08 6.46
N LEU A 69 16.15 2.12 6.63
CA LEU A 69 15.81 0.71 6.50
C LEU A 69 15.33 0.19 7.85
N ASP A 70 14.02 0.20 8.04
CA ASP A 70 13.39 -0.28 9.26
C ASP A 70 13.30 -1.81 9.22
N THR A 71 13.56 -2.45 10.35
CA THR A 71 13.37 -3.88 10.54
C THR A 71 12.00 -4.12 11.17
N LEU A 72 11.17 -4.95 10.54
CA LEU A 72 9.88 -5.32 11.05
C LEU A 72 10.04 -6.49 12.02
N GLU A 73 9.62 -6.31 13.27
CA GLU A 73 9.56 -7.40 14.24
C GLU A 73 8.47 -8.38 13.83
N THR A 74 8.86 -9.60 13.46
CA THR A 74 7.91 -10.70 13.21
C THR A 74 7.91 -11.67 14.39
N PRO A 75 6.79 -11.83 15.10
CA PRO A 75 6.74 -12.64 16.32
C PRO A 75 6.82 -14.16 16.09
N CYS A 76 6.79 -14.65 14.84
CA CYS A 76 6.62 -16.09 14.56
C CYS A 76 7.53 -16.68 13.45
N ASN A 77 8.52 -15.96 12.92
CA ASN A 77 9.42 -16.49 11.89
C ASN A 77 10.86 -15.98 12.08
N ASP A 78 11.84 -16.82 11.83
CA ASP A 78 13.29 -16.49 11.82
C ASP A 78 13.71 -15.59 10.64
N LYS A 79 12.74 -15.05 9.87
CA LYS A 79 13.00 -14.22 8.69
C LYS A 79 12.96 -12.76 9.08
N VAL A 80 14.07 -12.05 8.83
CA VAL A 80 14.17 -10.61 9.03
C VAL A 80 13.54 -9.89 7.84
N TYR A 81 12.44 -9.18 8.09
CA TYR A 81 11.79 -8.35 7.08
C TYR A 81 12.24 -6.90 7.23
N THR A 82 12.66 -6.28 6.13
CA THR A 82 13.08 -4.88 6.11
C THR A 82 12.26 -4.04 5.14
N ARG A 83 11.95 -2.82 5.56
CA ARG A 83 11.11 -1.86 4.83
C ARG A 83 11.78 -0.50 4.79
N SER A 84 11.72 0.16 3.64
CA SER A 84 12.12 1.56 3.45
C SER A 84 11.37 2.12 2.25
N PHE A 85 11.23 3.44 2.16
CA PHE A 85 10.55 4.06 1.02
C PHE A 85 11.27 3.76 -0.30
N MET A 86 12.59 3.92 -0.32
CA MET A 86 13.36 3.75 -1.54
C MET A 86 13.46 2.29 -1.99
N LYS A 87 13.47 1.33 -1.04
CA LYS A 87 13.39 -0.10 -1.38
C LYS A 87 12.05 -0.42 -2.04
N THR A 88 10.95 0.13 -1.52
CA THR A 88 9.62 -0.06 -2.11
C THR A 88 9.46 0.66 -3.46
N LEU A 89 10.03 1.85 -3.60
CA LEU A 89 9.93 2.65 -4.83
C LEU A 89 10.77 2.09 -5.98
N SER A 90 11.99 1.66 -5.70
CA SER A 90 12.98 1.29 -6.73
C SER A 90 13.22 -0.21 -6.87
N ASN A 91 12.67 -1.03 -5.97
CA ASN A 91 13.00 -2.45 -5.80
C ASN A 91 14.52 -2.72 -5.66
N ASN A 92 15.32 -1.70 -5.37
CA ASN A 92 16.77 -1.81 -5.20
C ASN A 92 17.13 -2.00 -3.72
N THR A 93 18.05 -2.93 -3.45
CA THR A 93 18.57 -3.23 -2.11
C THR A 93 19.90 -2.55 -1.81
N THR A 94 20.57 -1.93 -2.79
CA THR A 94 21.91 -1.38 -2.66
C THR A 94 21.95 0.10 -2.29
N ILE A 95 20.88 0.63 -1.71
CA ILE A 95 20.69 2.07 -1.47
C ILE A 95 21.49 2.50 -0.25
N ASN A 96 22.21 3.61 -0.37
CA ASN A 96 22.98 4.17 0.74
C ASN A 96 22.10 5.09 1.59
N TYR A 97 21.55 4.54 2.67
CA TYR A 97 20.69 5.25 3.62
C TYR A 97 21.43 6.29 4.49
N SER A 98 22.77 6.32 4.46
CA SER A 98 23.56 7.34 5.18
C SER A 98 23.61 8.68 4.44
N LYS A 99 23.18 8.74 3.17
CA LYS A 99 23.13 9.97 2.37
C LYS A 99 21.69 10.46 2.21
N PRO A 100 21.48 11.79 2.12
CA PRO A 100 20.15 12.32 1.87
C PRO A 100 19.69 11.98 0.46
N ILE A 101 18.39 11.73 0.34
CA ILE A 101 17.67 11.58 -0.93
C ILE A 101 17.08 12.93 -1.28
N GLU A 102 17.17 13.30 -2.56
CA GLU A 102 16.56 14.53 -3.06
C GLU A 102 15.33 14.21 -3.91
N ALA A 103 14.19 14.79 -3.57
CA ALA A 103 13.00 14.77 -4.39
C ALA A 103 12.79 16.16 -5.00
N HIS A 104 12.78 16.23 -6.33
CA HIS A 104 12.57 17.46 -7.08
C HIS A 104 11.35 17.32 -7.99
N ILE A 105 10.34 18.16 -7.77
CA ILE A 105 9.15 18.23 -8.59
C ILE A 105 9.33 19.41 -9.54
N VAL A 106 9.25 19.16 -10.85
CA VAL A 106 9.24 20.19 -11.90
C VAL A 106 8.02 19.95 -12.75
N GLU A 107 7.06 20.87 -12.72
CA GLU A 107 5.80 20.72 -13.45
C GLU A 107 5.19 19.34 -13.21
N ASN A 108 4.99 18.51 -14.23
CA ASN A 108 4.31 17.21 -14.07
C ASN A 108 5.29 16.05 -13.87
N GLN A 109 6.53 16.33 -13.48
CA GLN A 109 7.57 15.34 -13.28
C GLN A 109 8.14 15.39 -11.87
N LEU A 110 8.44 14.21 -11.34
CA LEU A 110 9.13 14.00 -10.09
C LEU A 110 10.46 13.29 -10.36
N TYR A 111 11.54 13.93 -9.92
CA TYR A 111 12.89 13.39 -9.95
C TYR A 111 13.29 12.98 -8.54
N ILE A 112 13.71 11.73 -8.36
CA ILE A 112 14.25 11.23 -7.10
C ILE A 112 15.71 10.88 -7.31
N LYS A 113 16.59 11.59 -6.62
CA LYS A 113 18.04 11.45 -6.70
C LYS A 113 18.56 10.79 -5.44
N PHE A 114 19.42 9.79 -5.60
CA PHE A 114 20.01 9.06 -4.47
C PHE A 114 21.36 8.45 -4.84
N TYR A 115 22.08 7.99 -3.84
CA TYR A 115 23.35 7.28 -3.99
C TYR A 115 23.19 5.81 -3.61
N ASP A 116 23.91 4.94 -4.29
CA ASP A 116 24.06 3.55 -3.88
C ASP A 116 25.21 3.38 -2.85
N ASN A 117 25.38 2.17 -2.34
CA ASN A 117 26.44 1.80 -1.40
C ASN A 117 27.85 1.94 -2.00
N GLN A 118 27.98 1.98 -3.33
CA GLN A 118 29.23 2.23 -4.05
C GLN A 118 29.45 3.73 -4.34
N ASN A 119 28.60 4.60 -3.80
CA ASN A 119 28.57 6.05 -4.06
C ASN A 119 28.27 6.43 -5.52
N LYS A 120 27.70 5.53 -6.32
CA LYS A 120 27.17 5.85 -7.63
C LYS A 120 25.87 6.65 -7.50
N PHE A 121 25.75 7.68 -8.34
CA PHE A 121 24.59 8.55 -8.36
C PHE A 121 23.50 8.00 -9.30
N HIS A 122 22.25 8.03 -8.83
CA HIS A 122 21.08 7.55 -9.55
C HIS A 122 19.97 8.60 -9.56
N VAL A 123 19.21 8.65 -10.66
CA VAL A 123 18.04 9.51 -10.80
C VAL A 123 16.87 8.69 -11.34
N LEU A 124 15.77 8.66 -10.59
CA LEU A 124 14.50 8.13 -11.04
C LEU A 124 13.61 9.29 -11.50
N ASN A 125 12.92 9.10 -12.63
CA ASN A 125 12.00 10.08 -13.17
C ASN A 125 10.59 9.46 -13.25
N PHE A 126 9.60 10.16 -12.70
CA PHE A 126 8.21 9.74 -12.68
C PHE A 126 7.32 10.85 -13.24
N PHE A 127 6.41 10.46 -14.14
CA PHE A 127 5.33 11.33 -14.57
C PHE A 127 4.20 11.31 -13.55
N GLY A 128 3.73 12.49 -13.18
CA GLY A 128 2.65 12.68 -12.22
C GLY A 128 1.74 13.84 -12.58
N LYS A 129 0.76 14.08 -11.71
CA LYS A 129 -0.22 15.15 -11.85
C LYS A 129 -0.47 15.81 -10.50
N ARG A 130 -0.74 17.12 -10.52
CA ARG A 130 -1.22 17.83 -9.33
C ARG A 130 -2.73 17.73 -9.24
N GLN A 131 -3.23 17.39 -8.06
CA GLN A 131 -4.65 17.37 -7.75
C GLN A 131 -4.88 18.03 -6.39
N GLY A 132 -5.43 19.25 -6.41
CA GLY A 132 -5.59 20.07 -5.20
C GLY A 132 -4.25 20.39 -4.54
N LYS A 133 -4.07 19.91 -3.31
CA LYS A 133 -2.85 20.08 -2.49
C LYS A 133 -1.81 18.97 -2.68
N ARG A 134 -2.06 18.02 -3.60
CA ARG A 134 -1.30 16.76 -3.73
C ARG A 134 -0.60 16.68 -5.07
N PHE A 135 0.53 15.97 -5.09
CA PHE A 135 1.17 15.50 -6.33
C PHE A 135 1.04 13.98 -6.36
N ILE A 136 0.52 13.43 -7.46
CA ILE A 136 0.16 12.02 -7.58
C ILE A 136 0.91 11.42 -8.76
N PHE A 137 1.57 10.29 -8.55
CA PHE A 137 2.17 9.49 -9.60
C PHE A 137 1.88 8.00 -9.37
N TYR A 138 2.11 7.18 -10.38
CA TYR A 138 1.82 5.75 -10.34
C TYR A 138 3.05 4.98 -10.80
N ILE A 139 3.28 3.81 -10.19
CA ILE A 139 4.29 2.84 -10.61
C ILE A 139 3.67 1.44 -10.69
N ASN A 140 4.45 0.47 -11.19
CA ASN A 140 4.13 -0.96 -11.24
C ASN A 140 2.76 -1.23 -11.86
N TYR A 141 2.69 -1.07 -13.18
CA TYR A 141 1.49 -1.36 -13.95
C TYR A 141 1.41 -2.85 -14.28
N GLU A 142 0.63 -3.60 -13.51
CA GLU A 142 0.31 -4.99 -13.85
C GLU A 142 -1.08 -5.07 -14.45
N THR A 143 -1.17 -5.58 -15.67
CA THR A 143 -2.46 -5.83 -16.32
C THR A 143 -2.76 -7.30 -16.18
N ILE A 144 -3.77 -7.62 -15.37
CA ILE A 144 -4.26 -8.99 -15.21
C ILE A 144 -5.43 -9.14 -16.17
N SER A 145 -5.26 -9.98 -17.18
CA SER A 145 -6.31 -10.40 -18.09
C SER A 145 -6.80 -11.79 -17.70
N PHE A 146 -7.99 -11.89 -17.14
CA PHE A 146 -8.74 -13.16 -17.01
C PHE A 146 -9.84 -13.15 -18.09
N PRO A 147 -10.20 -14.31 -18.68
CA PRO A 147 -10.53 -14.47 -20.11
C PRO A 147 -11.26 -13.26 -20.72
N PHE A 148 -10.68 -12.62 -21.76
CA PHE A 148 -11.05 -11.44 -22.58
C PHE A 148 -12.01 -10.34 -22.03
N LEU A 149 -12.99 -10.69 -21.22
CA LEU A 149 -14.00 -9.86 -20.58
C LEU A 149 -13.52 -9.20 -19.26
N PHE A 150 -12.43 -9.68 -18.64
CA PHE A 150 -11.95 -9.13 -17.36
C PHE A 150 -10.51 -8.61 -17.48
N ILE A 151 -10.39 -7.30 -17.73
CA ILE A 151 -9.13 -6.58 -17.66
C ILE A 151 -9.13 -5.78 -16.36
N SER A 152 -8.24 -6.13 -15.43
CA SER A 152 -7.96 -5.33 -14.25
C SER A 152 -6.53 -4.82 -14.32
N LYS A 153 -6.34 -3.55 -14.00
CA LYS A 153 -5.03 -2.93 -13.94
C LYS A 153 -4.70 -2.64 -12.48
N GLU A 154 -3.75 -3.39 -11.95
CA GLU A 154 -3.18 -3.15 -10.64
C GLU A 154 -2.07 -2.10 -10.78
N MET A 155 -2.14 -1.07 -9.94
CA MET A 155 -1.17 0.01 -9.93
C MET A 155 -0.85 0.40 -8.50
N THR A 156 0.41 0.76 -8.25
CA THR A 156 0.80 1.36 -6.99
C THR A 156 0.72 2.88 -7.14
N LYS A 157 -0.23 3.50 -6.44
CA LYS A 157 -0.42 4.95 -6.43
C LYS A 157 0.42 5.58 -5.32
N PHE A 158 1.24 6.56 -5.68
CA PHE A 158 1.96 7.41 -4.74
C PHE A 158 1.34 8.80 -4.70
N THR A 159 1.16 9.32 -3.50
CA THR A 159 0.65 10.65 -3.23
C THR A 159 1.63 11.40 -2.34
N ILE A 160 2.17 12.50 -2.87
CA ILE A 160 3.04 13.41 -2.14
C ILE A 160 2.18 14.54 -1.57
N GLN A 161 2.39 14.85 -0.30
CA GLN A 161 1.77 15.96 0.41
C GLN A 161 2.80 16.67 1.29
N ILE A 162 2.57 17.95 1.58
CA ILE A 162 3.38 18.75 2.50
C ILE A 162 2.53 19.00 3.75
N PRO A 163 2.72 18.23 4.84
CA PRO A 163 1.98 18.45 6.07
C PRO A 163 2.33 19.79 6.72
N ASN A 164 3.62 20.14 6.75
CA ASN A 164 4.14 21.39 7.31
C ASN A 164 5.44 21.81 6.57
N ASN A 165 6.06 22.93 6.98
CA ASN A 165 7.26 23.47 6.32
C ASN A 165 8.54 22.63 6.50
N SER A 166 8.51 21.62 7.37
CA SER A 166 9.68 20.83 7.75
C SER A 166 9.48 19.33 7.49
N SER A 167 8.43 18.96 6.76
CA SER A 167 8.16 17.56 6.46
C SER A 167 7.49 17.37 5.10
N ILE A 168 7.71 16.17 4.58
CA ILE A 168 7.09 15.66 3.37
C ILE A 168 6.49 14.29 3.67
N LEU A 169 5.28 14.07 3.17
CA LEU A 169 4.55 12.82 3.33
C LEU A 169 4.40 12.15 1.97
N PHE A 170 4.85 10.91 1.89
CA PHE A 170 4.61 10.00 0.77
C PHE A 170 3.61 8.94 1.21
N GLN A 171 2.41 8.95 0.64
CA GLN A 171 1.41 7.89 0.83
C GLN A 171 1.44 6.96 -0.37
N MET A 172 1.71 5.69 -0.15
CA MET A 172 1.63 4.62 -1.13
C MET A 172 0.35 3.82 -0.89
N ASN A 173 -0.49 3.67 -1.91
CA ASN A 173 -1.67 2.83 -1.85
C ASN A 173 -1.71 1.90 -3.07
N SER A 174 -2.04 0.63 -2.86
CA SER A 174 -2.44 -0.25 -3.95
C SER A 174 -3.81 0.17 -4.47
N THR A 175 -3.90 0.43 -5.76
CA THR A 175 -5.15 0.77 -6.45
C THR A 175 -5.38 -0.21 -7.58
N ASN A 176 -6.54 -0.85 -7.57
CA ASN A 176 -6.98 -1.69 -8.67
C ASN A 176 -8.04 -0.91 -9.46
N GLU A 177 -7.76 -0.65 -10.74
CA GLU A 177 -8.72 -0.05 -11.67
C GLU A 177 -9.18 -1.15 -12.65
N GLY A 178 -10.45 -1.56 -12.55
CA GLY A 178 -11.01 -2.62 -13.40
C GLY A 178 -12.50 -2.88 -13.15
N ALA A 179 -13.19 -3.39 -14.17
CA ALA A 179 -14.60 -3.75 -14.13
C ALA A 179 -14.83 -5.11 -13.42
N VAL A 180 -14.45 -5.23 -12.14
CA VAL A 180 -14.75 -6.43 -11.35
C VAL A 180 -16.03 -6.19 -10.57
N LEU A 181 -17.16 -6.41 -11.24
CA LEU A 181 -18.49 -6.17 -10.67
C LEU A 181 -18.96 -7.21 -9.64
N LEU A 182 -18.24 -8.31 -9.36
CA LEU A 182 -18.82 -9.40 -8.54
C LEU A 182 -17.90 -10.14 -7.54
N PHE A 183 -16.61 -9.82 -7.43
CA PHE A 183 -15.76 -10.47 -6.41
C PHE A 183 -14.85 -9.45 -5.73
N GLY A 184 -15.30 -8.93 -4.59
CA GLY A 184 -14.49 -8.14 -3.67
C GLY A 184 -13.43 -9.02 -3.03
N ALA A 185 -12.28 -9.14 -3.68
CA ALA A 185 -11.08 -9.77 -3.12
C ALA A 185 -9.84 -9.06 -3.67
N GLY A 186 -9.76 -7.74 -3.47
CA GLY A 186 -8.52 -7.00 -3.64
C GLY A 186 -7.88 -6.78 -2.28
N ASN A 187 -6.66 -7.24 -2.07
CA ASN A 187 -5.88 -6.85 -0.89
C ASN A 187 -5.45 -5.39 -1.08
N SER A 188 -6.21 -4.46 -0.47
CA SER A 188 -5.79 -3.06 -0.37
C SER A 188 -4.72 -2.96 0.71
N TYR A 189 -3.48 -2.66 0.31
CA TYR A 189 -2.45 -2.24 1.26
C TYR A 189 -2.14 -0.76 1.06
N GLY A 190 -1.93 -0.07 2.17
CA GLY A 190 -1.60 1.34 2.23
C GLY A 190 -0.45 1.55 3.19
N GLU A 191 0.50 2.37 2.78
CA GLU A 191 1.72 2.64 3.50
C GLU A 191 1.98 4.14 3.49
N GLU A 192 2.32 4.70 4.64
CA GLU A 192 2.62 6.12 4.78
C GLU A 192 4.06 6.30 5.26
N TYR A 193 4.79 7.18 4.58
CA TYR A 193 6.17 7.54 4.90
C TYR A 193 6.24 9.04 5.14
N ILE A 194 6.53 9.44 6.37
CA ILE A 194 6.68 10.84 6.76
C ILE A 194 8.16 11.10 7.00
N PHE A 195 8.72 12.03 6.23
CA PHE A 195 10.11 12.44 6.37
C PHE A 195 10.20 13.87 6.85
N LYS A 196 11.14 14.13 7.76
CA LYS A 196 11.56 15.50 8.06
C LYS A 196 12.45 15.99 6.93
N THR A 197 12.16 17.18 6.40
CA THR A 197 12.97 17.80 5.36
C THR A 197 14.19 18.46 5.99
N ILE A 198 15.33 18.33 5.31
CA ILE A 198 16.54 19.05 5.62
C ILE A 198 16.37 20.41 4.94
N ASN A 199 16.00 21.42 5.71
CA ASN A 199 15.97 22.78 5.20
C ASN A 199 17.43 23.26 5.16
N HIS A 200 17.94 23.55 3.97
CA HIS A 200 19.05 24.48 3.83
C HIS A 200 18.41 25.86 3.78
N ASP A 201 18.39 26.53 4.94
CA ASP A 201 18.19 27.98 4.99
C ASP A 201 19.28 28.68 4.16
#